data_AF-A0A963JU53-F1
#
_entry.id   AF-A0A963JU53-F1
#
_cell.length_a   1.000
_cell.length_b   1.000
_cell.length_c   1.000
_cell.angle_alpha   90.00
_cell.angle_beta   90.00
_cell.angle_gamma   90.00
#
_symmetry.space_group_name_H-M   'P 1'
#
loop_
_entity.id
_entity.type
_entity.pdbx_description
1 polymer ?
#
loop_
_entity_poly.entity_id
_entity_poly.type
_entity_poly.pdbx_seq_one_letter_code
_entity_poly.pdbx_strand_id
1 'polypeptide(L)'
;MKPLKPWLAFAQQLDVLQARGLEVEDRAAALDYLERLGYYRLSGYWYPLRAIDAQASAAQGKAVRLDSFVPGSRFEDVVRLYVFDKKLRLLALDALERIEMAVRVDVAHLLGKRDPAAHENPACLHGNFAKKHIARGPDAGKTQHQLWLAKYHSMLHRARKEPFVVHHQQQY
;
A
#
# COMPACT_ATOMS: atom_id res chain seq x y z
N MET A 1 -7.53 -0.50 -29.05
CA MET A 1 -7.54 -0.71 -27.58
C MET A 1 -8.18 -2.05 -27.26
N LYS A 2 -7.72 -2.78 -26.24
CA LYS A 2 -8.45 -3.97 -25.77
C LYS A 2 -9.77 -3.53 -25.13
N PRO A 3 -10.90 -4.21 -25.39
CA PRO A 3 -12.18 -3.86 -24.79
C PRO A 3 -12.13 -4.04 -23.26
N LEU A 4 -12.88 -3.21 -22.54
CA LEU A 4 -13.02 -3.33 -21.09
C LEU A 4 -13.75 -4.64 -20.74
N LYS A 5 -13.41 -5.22 -19.58
CA LYS A 5 -14.09 -6.42 -19.11
C LYS A 5 -15.54 -6.07 -18.76
N PRO A 6 -16.53 -6.84 -19.24
CA PRO A 6 -17.93 -6.63 -18.85
C PRO A 6 -18.11 -6.91 -17.36
N TRP A 7 -19.12 -6.28 -16.77
CA TRP A 7 -19.57 -6.63 -15.43
C TRP A 7 -20.14 -8.05 -15.42
N LEU A 8 -19.83 -8.81 -14.37
CA LEU A 8 -20.33 -10.16 -14.15
C LEU A 8 -20.86 -10.27 -12.72
N ALA A 9 -22.00 -10.93 -12.54
CA ALA A 9 -22.49 -11.33 -11.23
C ALA A 9 -21.53 -12.34 -10.57
N PHE A 10 -21.53 -12.45 -9.23
CA PHE A 10 -20.60 -13.34 -8.52
C PHE A 10 -20.69 -14.81 -8.97
N ALA A 11 -21.91 -15.30 -9.24
CA ALA A 11 -22.11 -16.63 -9.81
C ALA A 11 -21.38 -16.80 -11.15
N GLN A 12 -21.55 -15.83 -12.07
CA GLN A 12 -20.88 -15.85 -13.37
C GLN A 12 -19.36 -15.74 -13.25
N GLN A 13 -18.87 -14.96 -12.29
CA GLN A 13 -17.43 -14.89 -12.01
C GLN A 13 -16.88 -16.25 -11.57
N LEU A 14 -17.59 -16.96 -10.69
CA LEU A 14 -17.22 -18.29 -10.23
C LEU A 14 -17.29 -19.31 -11.38
N ASP A 15 -18.32 -19.23 -12.22
CA ASP A 15 -18.46 -20.08 -13.42
C ASP A 15 -17.27 -19.91 -14.36
N VAL A 16 -16.80 -18.68 -14.58
CA VAL A 16 -15.61 -18.40 -15.38
C VAL A 16 -14.35 -19.04 -14.77
N LEU A 17 -14.22 -19.04 -13.44
CA LEU A 17 -13.07 -19.68 -12.76
C LEU A 17 -13.12 -21.20 -12.92
N GLN A 18 -14.29 -21.81 -12.73
CA GLN A 18 -14.47 -23.26 -12.90
C GLN A 18 -14.25 -23.68 -14.36
N ALA A 19 -14.77 -22.92 -15.33
CA ALA A 19 -14.55 -23.17 -16.76
C ALA A 19 -13.07 -23.10 -17.17
N ARG A 20 -12.24 -22.38 -16.40
CA ARG A 20 -10.79 -22.29 -16.59
C ARG A 20 -10.02 -23.40 -15.87
N GLY A 21 -10.70 -24.30 -15.15
CA GLY A 21 -10.10 -25.41 -14.42
C GLY A 21 -9.77 -25.14 -12.96
N LEU A 22 -10.35 -24.09 -12.34
CA LEU A 22 -10.26 -23.92 -10.89
C LEU A 22 -11.31 -24.80 -10.21
N GLU A 23 -10.86 -25.77 -9.43
CA GLU A 23 -11.72 -26.65 -8.65
C GLU A 23 -12.34 -25.89 -7.48
N VAL A 24 -13.61 -26.17 -7.19
CA VAL A 24 -14.38 -25.53 -6.12
C VAL A 24 -15.13 -26.64 -5.38
N GLU A 25 -14.78 -26.87 -4.12
CA GLU A 25 -15.43 -27.92 -3.31
C GLU A 25 -16.78 -27.44 -2.77
N ASP A 26 -16.82 -26.23 -2.22
CA ASP A 26 -18.03 -25.60 -1.70
C ASP A 26 -18.34 -24.32 -2.49
N ARG A 27 -19.31 -24.44 -3.40
CA ARG A 27 -19.75 -23.33 -4.25
C ARG A 27 -20.38 -22.19 -3.44
N ALA A 28 -21.13 -22.50 -2.38
CA ALA A 28 -21.78 -21.47 -1.57
C ALA A 28 -20.72 -20.65 -0.80
N ALA A 29 -19.75 -21.34 -0.18
CA ALA A 29 -18.63 -20.68 0.47
C ALA A 29 -17.80 -19.85 -0.51
N ALA A 30 -17.52 -20.37 -1.70
CA ALA A 30 -16.76 -19.63 -2.72
C ALA A 30 -17.46 -18.33 -3.16
N LEU A 31 -18.79 -18.34 -3.27
CA LEU A 31 -19.58 -17.15 -3.57
C LEU A 31 -19.52 -16.12 -2.44
N ASP A 32 -19.66 -16.56 -1.18
CA ASP A 32 -19.53 -15.66 -0.02
C ASP A 32 -18.14 -15.00 0.03
N TYR A 33 -17.08 -15.74 -0.28
CA TYR A 33 -15.73 -15.17 -0.40
C TYR A 33 -15.60 -14.17 -1.57
N LEU A 34 -16.16 -14.48 -2.74
CA LEU A 34 -16.14 -13.56 -3.89
C LEU A 34 -16.90 -12.26 -3.59
N GLU A 35 -18.02 -12.37 -2.88
CA GLU A 35 -18.83 -11.22 -2.45
C GLU A 35 -18.10 -10.35 -1.43
N ARG A 36 -17.50 -10.95 -0.39
CA ARG A 36 -16.83 -10.22 0.70
C ARG A 36 -15.45 -9.69 0.33
N LEU A 37 -14.66 -10.49 -0.40
CA LEU A 37 -13.26 -10.17 -0.70
C LEU A 37 -13.11 -9.50 -2.06
N GLY A 38 -14.00 -9.81 -3.00
CA GLY A 38 -13.98 -9.30 -4.36
C GLY A 38 -13.07 -10.11 -5.30
N TYR A 39 -13.55 -10.31 -6.53
CA TYR A 39 -12.83 -11.04 -7.59
C TYR A 39 -11.42 -10.55 -7.83
N TYR A 40 -11.22 -9.23 -7.97
CA TYR A 40 -9.92 -8.68 -8.30
C TYR A 40 -8.91 -8.82 -7.16
N ARG A 41 -9.35 -8.76 -5.90
CA ARG A 41 -8.48 -9.00 -4.74
C ARG A 41 -8.00 -10.43 -4.72
N LEU A 42 -8.91 -11.39 -4.87
CA LEU A 42 -8.55 -12.81 -4.92
C LEU A 42 -7.74 -13.17 -6.17
N SER A 43 -7.85 -12.37 -7.24
CA SER A 43 -7.12 -12.61 -8.48
C SER A 43 -5.60 -12.58 -8.39
N GLY A 44 -5.07 -11.79 -7.46
CA GLY A 44 -3.63 -11.82 -7.17
C GLY A 44 -3.18 -13.16 -6.60
N TYR A 45 -4.06 -13.85 -5.87
CA TYR A 45 -3.73 -15.08 -5.15
C TYR A 45 -3.91 -16.34 -6.00
N TRP A 46 -4.80 -16.34 -6.99
CA TRP A 46 -4.89 -17.46 -7.95
C TRP A 46 -4.05 -17.26 -9.22
N TYR A 47 -3.50 -16.05 -9.45
CA TYR A 47 -2.61 -15.82 -10.58
C TYR A 47 -1.40 -16.78 -10.59
N PRO A 48 -0.76 -17.08 -9.43
CA PRO A 48 0.29 -18.09 -9.34
C PRO A 48 -0.15 -19.54 -9.64
N LEU A 49 -1.45 -19.82 -9.66
CA LEU A 49 -2.02 -21.15 -9.93
C LEU A 49 -2.34 -21.35 -11.42
N ARG A 50 -2.19 -20.30 -12.25
CA ARG A 50 -2.40 -20.40 -13.70
C ARG A 50 -1.30 -21.19 -14.38
N ALA A 51 -1.68 -22.00 -15.35
CA ALA A 51 -0.76 -22.80 -16.17
C ALA A 51 0.22 -21.90 -16.94
N ILE A 52 1.42 -22.41 -17.21
CA ILE A 52 2.45 -21.68 -17.97
C ILE A 52 2.29 -22.01 -19.46
N ASP A 53 2.30 -20.98 -20.28
CA ASP A 53 2.42 -21.11 -21.73
C ASP A 53 3.90 -21.30 -22.08
N ALA A 54 4.32 -22.54 -22.33
CA ALA A 54 5.72 -22.86 -22.61
C ALA A 54 6.23 -22.18 -23.90
N GLN A 55 5.40 -22.11 -24.94
CA GLN A 55 5.79 -21.53 -26.22
C GLN A 55 5.94 -20.01 -26.11
N ALA A 56 4.94 -19.33 -25.53
CA ALA A 56 5.02 -17.89 -25.30
C ALA A 56 6.13 -17.53 -24.31
N SER A 57 6.38 -18.38 -23.32
CA SER A 57 7.47 -18.17 -22.36
C SER A 57 8.85 -18.24 -23.03
N ALA A 58 9.06 -19.23 -23.90
CA ALA A 58 10.29 -19.35 -24.68
C ALA A 58 10.50 -18.16 -25.63
N ALA A 59 9.43 -17.71 -26.30
CA ALA A 59 9.49 -16.57 -27.21
C ALA A 59 9.80 -15.23 -26.51
N GLN A 60 9.40 -15.06 -25.24
CA GLN A 60 9.55 -13.80 -24.50
C GLN A 60 10.69 -13.80 -23.47
N GLY A 61 11.38 -14.93 -23.28
CA GLY A 61 12.44 -15.08 -22.28
C GLY A 61 11.96 -14.90 -20.83
N LYS A 62 10.65 -15.03 -20.56
CA LYS A 62 10.05 -14.89 -19.24
C LYS A 62 8.79 -15.74 -19.13
N ALA A 63 8.41 -16.14 -17.92
CA ALA A 63 7.20 -16.92 -17.70
C ALA A 63 5.94 -16.15 -18.14
N VAL A 64 5.19 -16.72 -19.10
CA VAL A 64 3.90 -16.25 -19.56
C VAL A 64 2.84 -17.22 -19.04
N ARG A 65 1.79 -16.70 -18.40
CA ARG A 65 0.71 -17.52 -17.84
C ARG A 65 -0.52 -17.52 -18.73
N LEU A 66 -1.13 -18.69 -18.86
CA LEU A 66 -2.41 -18.89 -19.51
C LEU A 66 -3.56 -18.36 -18.65
N ASP A 67 -4.75 -18.33 -19.24
CA ASP A 67 -5.98 -18.05 -18.51
C ASP A 67 -6.53 -19.28 -17.78
N SER A 68 -6.09 -20.48 -18.15
CA SER A 68 -6.39 -21.76 -17.51
C SER A 68 -5.52 -22.01 -16.28
N PHE A 69 -6.04 -22.80 -15.35
CA PHE A 69 -5.36 -23.21 -14.13
C PHE A 69 -4.56 -24.50 -14.32
N VAL A 70 -3.56 -24.70 -13.46
CA VAL A 70 -2.86 -25.99 -13.35
C VAL A 70 -3.85 -27.02 -12.77
N PRO A 71 -3.93 -28.26 -13.28
CA PRO A 71 -4.81 -29.30 -12.71
C PRO A 71 -4.62 -29.48 -11.20
N GLY A 72 -5.72 -29.66 -10.45
CA GLY A 72 -5.68 -29.72 -8.99
C GLY A 72 -5.62 -28.35 -8.30
N SER A 73 -5.65 -27.24 -9.06
CA SER A 73 -5.75 -25.90 -8.45
C SER A 73 -7.14 -25.70 -7.88
N ARG A 74 -7.22 -25.37 -6.59
CA ARG A 74 -8.48 -25.23 -5.87
C ARG A 74 -8.74 -23.81 -5.40
N PHE A 75 -10.00 -23.40 -5.39
CA PHE A 75 -10.41 -22.10 -4.86
C PHE A 75 -10.09 -21.97 -3.37
N GLU A 76 -10.19 -23.05 -2.60
CA GLU A 76 -9.89 -23.02 -1.16
C GLU A 76 -8.40 -22.74 -0.90
N ASP A 77 -7.49 -23.16 -1.77
CA ASP A 77 -6.06 -22.81 -1.67
C ASP A 77 -5.83 -21.32 -1.85
N VAL A 78 -6.56 -20.69 -2.77
CA VAL A 78 -6.53 -19.24 -2.97
C VAL A 78 -6.94 -18.53 -1.68
N VAL A 79 -8.05 -18.98 -1.08
CA VAL A 79 -8.56 -18.42 0.18
C VAL A 79 -7.56 -18.64 1.32
N ARG A 80 -6.99 -19.84 1.44
CA ARG A 80 -5.95 -20.13 2.45
C ARG A 80 -4.76 -19.21 2.30
N LEU A 81 -4.28 -19.01 1.09
CA LEU A 81 -3.16 -18.11 0.79
C LEU A 81 -3.50 -16.66 1.15
N TYR A 82 -4.70 -16.19 0.80
CA TYR A 82 -5.20 -14.86 1.20
C TYR A 82 -5.23 -14.68 2.73
N VAL A 83 -5.78 -15.67 3.45
CA VAL A 83 -5.89 -15.61 4.91
C VAL A 83 -4.51 -15.64 5.57
N PHE A 84 -3.59 -16.47 5.07
CA PHE A 84 -2.21 -16.52 5.54
C PHE A 84 -1.53 -15.15 5.39
N ASP A 85 -1.56 -14.58 4.19
CA ASP A 85 -0.98 -13.27 3.90
C ASP A 85 -1.62 -12.16 4.74
N LYS A 86 -2.93 -12.21 4.98
CA LYS A 86 -3.62 -11.30 5.91
C LYS A 86 -3.04 -11.39 7.32
N LYS A 87 -2.87 -12.60 7.86
CA LYS A 87 -2.30 -12.81 9.20
C LYS A 87 -0.87 -12.32 9.28
N LEU A 88 -0.05 -12.62 8.27
CA LEU A 88 1.33 -12.17 8.19
C LEU A 88 1.42 -10.63 8.17
N ARG A 89 0.57 -9.97 7.37
CA ARG A 89 0.51 -8.50 7.32
C ARG A 89 0.19 -7.90 8.69
N LEU A 90 -0.74 -8.49 9.44
CA LEU A 90 -1.10 -7.99 10.77
C LEU A 90 0.06 -8.12 11.76
N LEU A 91 0.78 -9.25 11.74
CA LEU A 91 1.99 -9.43 12.56
C LEU A 91 3.09 -8.44 12.18
N ALA A 92 3.29 -8.21 10.88
CA ALA A 92 4.27 -7.23 10.40
C ALA A 92 3.89 -5.80 10.81
N LEU A 93 2.60 -5.44 10.77
CA LEU A 93 2.12 -4.13 11.22
C LEU A 93 2.35 -3.91 12.71
N ASP A 94 2.07 -4.91 13.56
CA ASP A 94 2.36 -4.85 15.00
C ASP A 94 3.85 -4.62 15.28
N ALA A 95 4.74 -5.31 14.56
CA ALA A 95 6.17 -5.10 14.69
C ALA A 95 6.62 -3.71 14.20
N LEU A 96 6.08 -3.26 13.06
CA LEU A 96 6.40 -1.95 12.49
C LEU A 96 5.93 -0.81 13.40
N GLU A 97 4.80 -0.95 14.08
CA GLU A 97 4.30 0.06 15.03
C GLU A 97 5.33 0.34 16.14
N ARG A 98 5.96 -0.71 16.70
CA ARG A 98 6.97 -0.56 17.75
C ARG A 98 8.23 0.14 17.24
N ILE A 99 8.68 -0.22 16.04
CA ILE A 99 9.84 0.42 15.40
C ILE A 99 9.53 1.88 15.09
N GLU A 100 8.35 2.17 14.54
CA GLU A 100 7.92 3.54 14.24
C GLU A 100 7.91 4.41 15.49
N MET A 101 7.35 3.90 16.60
CA MET A 101 7.31 4.63 17.86
C MET A 101 8.72 4.90 18.40
N ALA A 102 9.61 3.92 18.39
CA ALA A 102 10.99 4.09 18.84
C ALA A 102 11.73 5.15 18.01
N VAL A 103 11.65 5.07 16.67
CA VAL A 103 12.27 6.06 15.78
C VAL A 103 11.67 7.45 16.00
N ARG A 104 10.35 7.56 16.22
CA ARG A 104 9.69 8.85 16.48
C ARG A 104 10.20 9.49 17.77
N VAL A 105 10.35 8.70 18.84
CA VAL A 105 10.91 9.16 20.11
C VAL A 105 12.36 9.61 19.93
N ASP A 106 13.20 8.81 19.27
CA ASP A 106 14.60 9.15 19.03
C ASP A 106 14.74 10.46 18.24
N VAL A 107 13.97 10.61 17.16
CA VAL A 107 13.98 11.84 16.35
C VAL A 107 13.54 13.04 17.19
N ALA A 108 12.42 12.94 17.91
CA ALA A 108 11.89 14.04 18.70
C ALA A 108 12.85 14.43 19.83
N HIS A 109 13.41 13.46 20.55
CA HIS A 109 14.30 13.70 21.68
C HIS A 109 15.65 14.28 21.24
N LEU A 110 16.24 13.73 20.17
CA LEU A 110 17.52 14.22 19.63
C LEU A 110 17.41 15.63 19.04
N LEU A 111 16.30 15.92 18.35
CA LEU A 111 16.04 17.27 17.83
C LEU A 111 15.73 18.26 18.95
N GLY A 112 14.87 17.88 19.91
CA GLY A 112 14.52 18.71 21.06
C GLY A 112 15.72 19.06 21.95
N LYS A 113 16.72 18.17 22.04
CA LYS A 113 17.99 18.47 22.71
C LYS A 113 18.77 19.61 22.04
N ARG A 114 18.56 19.86 20.74
CA ARG A 114 19.24 20.92 19.98
C ARG A 114 18.47 22.22 20.01
N ASP A 115 17.16 22.16 19.79
CA ASP A 115 16.30 23.33 19.69
C ASP A 115 14.82 22.90 19.92
N PRO A 116 14.04 23.58 20.78
CA PRO A 116 12.63 23.27 21.02
C PRO A 116 11.77 23.30 19.74
N ALA A 117 12.14 24.13 18.77
CA ALA A 117 11.53 24.26 17.45
C ALA A 117 12.50 23.80 16.35
N ALA A 118 13.33 22.78 16.62
CA ALA A 118 14.34 22.26 15.69
C ALA A 118 13.81 21.90 14.29
N HIS A 119 12.53 21.55 14.16
CA HIS A 119 11.89 21.26 12.89
C HIS A 119 11.68 22.51 12.02
N GLU A 120 11.62 23.69 12.62
CA GLU A 120 11.57 24.99 11.95
C GLU A 120 12.96 25.59 11.70
N ASN A 121 13.96 25.15 12.46
CA ASN A 121 15.31 25.65 12.35
C ASN A 121 16.15 24.87 11.29
N PRO A 122 16.48 25.47 10.12
CA PRO A 122 17.24 24.78 9.08
C PRO A 122 18.67 24.39 9.50
N ALA A 123 19.23 25.01 10.55
CA ALA A 123 20.54 24.64 11.08
C ALA A 123 20.54 23.29 11.80
N CYS A 124 19.38 22.85 12.31
CA CYS A 124 19.24 21.57 13.01
C CYS A 124 19.12 20.37 12.07
N LEU A 125 18.92 20.61 10.77
CA LEU A 125 18.54 19.61 9.78
C LEU A 125 19.64 19.37 8.73
N HIS A 126 19.53 18.27 8.00
CA HIS A 126 20.51 17.88 6.99
C HIS A 126 20.59 18.91 5.84
N GLY A 127 21.80 19.26 5.40
CA GLY A 127 22.03 20.32 4.41
C GLY A 127 21.32 20.10 3.06
N ASN A 128 21.22 18.85 2.58
CA ASN A 128 20.47 18.56 1.34
C ASN A 128 18.97 18.89 1.44
N PHE A 129 18.40 18.87 2.64
CA PHE A 129 17.00 19.19 2.86
C PHE A 129 16.80 20.69 3.13
N ALA A 130 17.65 21.25 4.00
CA ALA A 130 17.48 22.59 4.53
C ALA A 130 18.18 23.70 3.72
N LYS A 131 19.25 23.38 2.98
CA LYS A 131 20.15 24.38 2.35
C LYS A 131 20.23 24.26 0.82
N LYS A 132 19.93 23.09 0.25
CA LYS A 132 20.00 22.86 -1.20
C LYS A 132 18.76 23.41 -1.90
N HIS A 133 18.97 24.35 -2.82
CA HIS A 133 17.91 24.91 -3.64
C HIS A 133 17.50 23.96 -4.77
N ILE A 134 16.20 23.93 -5.06
CA ILE A 134 15.63 23.24 -6.21
C ILE A 134 15.98 24.06 -7.46
N ALA A 135 16.59 23.40 -8.46
CA ALA A 135 17.15 24.10 -9.62
C ALA A 135 16.12 24.45 -10.69
N ARG A 136 15.02 23.70 -10.81
CA ARG A 136 14.06 23.81 -11.93
C ARG A 136 12.65 23.49 -11.47
N GLY A 137 11.67 23.98 -12.22
CA GLY A 137 10.25 23.72 -11.99
C GLY A 137 9.56 24.79 -11.14
N PRO A 138 8.31 24.55 -10.73
CA PRO A 138 7.48 25.55 -10.03
C PRO A 138 8.02 25.96 -8.66
N ASP A 139 8.87 25.13 -8.05
CA ASP A 139 9.50 25.39 -6.74
C ASP A 139 10.98 25.79 -6.85
N ALA A 140 11.43 26.18 -8.04
CA ALA A 140 12.80 26.63 -8.25
C ALA A 140 13.16 27.79 -7.29
N GLY A 141 14.37 27.74 -6.72
CA GLY A 141 14.83 28.72 -5.75
C GLY A 141 14.36 28.50 -4.31
N LYS A 142 13.54 27.48 -4.04
CA LYS A 142 13.20 27.05 -2.67
C LYS A 142 14.02 25.83 -2.24
N THR A 143 14.14 25.62 -0.93
CA THR A 143 14.65 24.37 -0.36
C THR A 143 13.51 23.39 -0.05
N GLN A 144 13.82 22.09 0.07
CA GLN A 144 12.83 21.08 0.45
C GLN A 144 12.24 21.37 1.84
N HIS A 145 13.04 21.89 2.75
CA HIS A 145 12.58 22.33 4.07
C HIS A 145 11.59 23.49 4.00
N GLN A 146 11.80 24.48 3.14
CA GLN A 146 10.84 25.58 2.95
C GLN A 146 9.50 25.09 2.40
N LEU A 147 9.51 24.14 1.46
CA LEU A 147 8.29 23.50 0.96
C LEU A 147 7.57 22.73 2.05
N TRP A 148 8.32 21.97 2.85
CA TRP A 148 7.77 21.25 4.00
C TRP A 148 7.17 22.19 5.04
N LEU A 149 7.84 23.30 5.37
CA LEU A 149 7.35 24.32 6.30
C LEU A 149 6.06 24.97 5.82
N ALA A 150 5.97 25.31 4.53
CA ALA A 150 4.73 25.85 3.96
C ALA A 150 3.57 24.87 4.12
N LYS A 151 3.81 23.57 3.92
CA LYS A 151 2.81 22.51 4.15
C LYS A 151 2.48 22.38 5.63
N TYR A 152 3.47 22.40 6.51
CA TYR A 152 3.31 22.35 7.96
C TYR A 152 2.43 23.48 8.48
N HIS A 153 2.73 24.73 8.12
CA HIS A 153 1.92 25.89 8.50
C HIS A 153 0.49 25.83 7.95
N SER A 154 0.30 25.30 6.73
CA SER A 154 -1.05 25.07 6.19
C SER A 154 -1.84 24.07 7.03
N MET A 155 -1.19 22.98 7.47
CA MET A 155 -1.82 21.98 8.34
C MET A 155 -2.12 22.54 9.72
N LEU A 156 -1.19 23.28 10.33
CA LEU A 156 -1.43 23.99 11.60
C LEU A 156 -2.60 24.95 11.49
N HIS A 157 -2.66 25.75 10.44
CA HIS A 157 -3.78 26.68 10.23
C HIS A 157 -5.12 25.93 10.09
N ARG A 158 -5.15 24.79 9.39
CA ARG A 158 -6.37 23.95 9.31
C ARG A 158 -6.77 23.40 10.67
N ALA A 159 -5.80 22.99 11.49
CA ALA A 159 -5.99 22.44 12.82
C ALA A 159 -6.09 23.51 13.93
N ARG A 160 -6.10 24.82 13.61
CA ARG A 160 -6.03 25.91 14.61
C ARG A 160 -7.16 25.95 15.64
N LYS A 161 -8.24 25.19 15.42
CA LYS A 161 -9.37 25.07 16.36
C LYS A 161 -9.34 23.76 17.14
N GLU A 162 -8.41 22.85 16.83
CA GLU A 162 -8.24 21.61 17.58
C GLU A 162 -7.76 21.93 19.01
N PRO A 163 -8.35 21.33 20.05
CA PRO A 163 -8.06 21.68 21.43
C PRO A 163 -6.57 21.66 21.79
N PHE A 164 -5.81 20.68 21.27
CA PHE A 164 -4.38 20.56 21.54
C PHE A 164 -3.55 21.67 20.86
N VAL A 165 -3.94 22.12 19.66
CA VAL A 165 -3.25 23.22 18.96
C VAL A 165 -3.53 24.55 19.66
N VAL A 166 -4.79 24.79 20.03
CA VAL A 166 -5.19 25.98 20.79
C VAL A 166 -4.45 26.04 22.12
N HIS A 167 -4.43 24.92 22.86
CA HIS A 167 -3.69 24.84 24.12
C HIS A 167 -2.20 25.12 23.91
N HIS A 168 -1.57 24.51 22.90
CA HIS A 168 -0.16 24.74 22.61
C HIS A 168 0.13 26.22 22.34
N GLN A 169 -0.64 26.87 21.47
CA GLN A 169 -0.46 28.29 21.12
C GLN A 169 -0.73 29.27 22.26
N GLN A 170 -1.51 28.86 23.27
CA GLN A 170 -1.84 29.72 24.41
C GLN A 170 -0.88 29.56 25.58
N GLN A 171 -0.29 28.38 25.74
CA GLN A 171 0.48 28.00 26.94
C GLN A 171 1.98 27.88 26.70
N TYR A 172 2.41 27.80 25.44
CA TYR A 172 3.80 27.67 25.02
C TYR A 172 4.09 28.64 23.87
#